data_AF-A0A1Q7INV3-F1
#
_entry.id   AF-A0A1Q7INV3-F1
#
_cell.length_a   1.000
_cell.length_b   1.000
_cell.length_c   1.000
_cell.angle_alpha   90.00
_cell.angle_beta   90.00
_cell.angle_gamma   90.00
#
_symmetry.space_group_name_H-M   'P 1'
#
loop_
_entity.id
_entity.type
_entity.pdbx_description
1 polymer ?
#
loop_
_entity_poly.entity_id
_entity_poly.type
_entity_poly.pdbx_seq_one_letter_code
_entity_poly.pdbx_strand_id
1 'polypeptide(L)'
;MSKPVTFCALTISMTAFFVVPSLAADDAATRKDLTAVIALHGLPCGEVVSVKTQGDNDHMVTCKDKNRYHVFINSTGRVVVEKQ
;
A
#
# COMPACT_ATOMS: atom_id res chain seq x y z
N MET A 1 -54.39 36.82 -13.06
CA MET A 1 -54.44 35.86 -14.18
C MET A 1 -53.07 35.24 -14.31
N SER A 2 -52.98 33.97 -13.94
CA SER A 2 -51.76 33.22 -13.68
C SER A 2 -51.05 32.79 -14.97
N LYS A 3 -49.72 32.89 -15.00
CA LYS A 3 -48.89 32.12 -15.95
C LYS A 3 -47.75 31.49 -15.15
N PRO A 4 -47.66 30.16 -15.07
CA PRO A 4 -46.55 29.51 -14.39
C PRO A 4 -45.32 29.62 -15.28
N VAL A 5 -44.31 30.33 -14.78
CA VAL A 5 -42.95 30.27 -15.32
C VAL A 5 -42.43 28.88 -14.95
N THR A 6 -42.61 27.93 -15.87
CA THR A 6 -42.02 26.59 -15.81
C THR A 6 -40.51 26.75 -15.90
N PHE A 7 -39.91 26.93 -14.73
CA PHE A 7 -38.47 27.04 -14.54
C PHE A 7 -37.86 25.67 -14.87
N CYS A 8 -36.99 25.62 -15.88
CA CYS A 8 -36.19 24.47 -16.27
C CYS A 8 -35.38 23.94 -15.07
N ALA A 9 -35.95 23.02 -14.31
CA ALA A 9 -35.23 22.25 -13.32
C ALA A 9 -34.58 21.04 -13.99
N LEU A 10 -33.54 21.29 -14.78
CA LEU A 10 -32.66 20.25 -15.31
C LEU A 10 -31.34 20.27 -14.53
N THR A 11 -31.41 19.97 -13.23
CA THR A 11 -30.21 19.70 -12.43
C THR A 11 -29.93 18.21 -12.50
N ILE A 12 -29.21 17.79 -13.53
CA ILE A 12 -28.56 16.49 -13.59
C ILE A 12 -27.45 16.53 -12.52
N SER A 13 -27.76 16.03 -11.33
CA SER A 13 -26.76 15.80 -10.29
C SER A 13 -25.90 14.62 -10.74
N MET A 14 -24.80 14.91 -11.45
CA MET A 14 -23.77 13.95 -11.78
C MET A 14 -22.96 13.70 -10.51
N THR A 15 -23.42 12.77 -9.65
CA THR A 15 -22.62 12.28 -8.53
C THR A 15 -21.42 11.53 -9.09
N ALA A 16 -20.29 12.23 -9.17
CA ALA A 16 -18.99 11.63 -9.40
C ALA A 16 -18.71 10.68 -8.22
N PHE A 17 -18.91 9.38 -8.45
CA PHE A 17 -18.39 8.33 -7.58
C PHE A 17 -16.87 8.35 -7.70
N PHE A 18 -16.21 9.11 -6.82
CA PHE A 18 -14.77 8.97 -6.61
C PHE A 18 -14.55 7.58 -6.00
N VAL A 19 -14.23 6.60 -6.85
CA VAL A 19 -13.64 5.34 -6.40
C VAL A 19 -12.25 5.71 -5.89
N VAL A 20 -12.13 5.91 -4.58
CA VAL A 20 -10.83 6.00 -3.91
C VAL A 20 -10.24 4.60 -3.94
N PRO A 21 -9.12 4.35 -4.63
CA PRO A 21 -8.45 3.05 -4.55
C PRO A 21 -8.10 2.79 -3.08
N SER A 22 -8.53 1.65 -2.57
CA SER A 22 -8.26 1.21 -1.21
C SER A 22 -6.76 0.98 -1.03
N LEU A 23 -6.09 1.86 -0.30
CA LEU A 23 -4.68 1.72 0.09
C LEU A 23 -4.35 0.33 0.66
N ALA A 24 -5.34 -0.29 1.34
CA ALA A 24 -5.22 -1.63 1.93
C ALA A 24 -4.90 -2.78 0.95
N ALA A 25 -5.25 -2.66 -0.33
CA ALA A 25 -4.92 -3.69 -1.32
C ALA A 25 -3.43 -3.64 -1.71
N ASP A 26 -2.87 -2.43 -1.76
CA ASP A 26 -1.46 -2.16 -2.06
C ASP A 26 -0.54 -2.65 -0.93
N ASP A 27 -0.98 -2.46 0.32
CA ASP A 27 -0.32 -3.00 1.51
C ASP A 27 -0.21 -4.53 1.50
N ALA A 28 -1.26 -5.23 1.06
CA ALA A 28 -1.28 -6.69 1.05
C ALA A 28 -0.31 -7.27 0.00
N ALA A 29 -0.26 -6.68 -1.20
CA ALA A 29 0.69 -7.05 -2.24
C ALA A 29 2.14 -6.79 -1.78
N THR A 30 2.40 -5.57 -1.27
CA THR A 30 3.71 -5.17 -0.75
C THR A 30 4.22 -6.12 0.34
N ARG A 31 3.34 -6.52 1.28
CA ARG A 31 3.70 -7.50 2.32
C ARG A 31 4.07 -8.85 1.75
N LYS A 32 3.39 -9.33 0.71
CA LYS A 32 3.69 -10.61 0.05
C LYS A 32 5.03 -10.56 -0.68
N ASP A 33 5.28 -9.47 -1.39
CA ASP A 33 6.54 -9.27 -2.12
C ASP A 33 7.73 -9.18 -1.15
N LEU A 34 7.60 -8.40 -0.07
CA LEU A 34 8.61 -8.33 0.99
C LEU A 34 8.82 -9.68 1.69
N THR A 35 7.75 -10.45 1.91
CA THR A 35 7.87 -11.82 2.45
C THR A 35 8.71 -12.69 1.51
N ALA A 36 8.46 -12.63 0.20
CA ALA A 36 9.20 -13.38 -0.80
C ALA A 36 10.66 -12.96 -0.86
N VAL A 37 10.95 -11.65 -0.83
CA VAL A 37 12.33 -11.12 -0.78
C VAL A 37 13.07 -11.66 0.45
N ILE A 38 12.48 -11.56 1.65
CA ILE A 38 13.12 -12.04 2.88
C ILE A 38 13.39 -13.55 2.81
N ALA A 39 12.45 -14.32 2.26
CA ALA A 39 12.60 -15.76 2.07
C ALA A 39 13.68 -16.12 1.03
N LEU A 40 13.82 -15.35 -0.05
CA LEU A 40 14.89 -15.53 -1.05
C LEU A 40 16.29 -15.28 -0.45
N HIS A 41 16.37 -14.42 0.57
CA HIS A 41 17.58 -14.21 1.36
C HIS A 41 17.82 -15.30 2.44
N GLY A 42 16.96 -16.32 2.51
CA GLY A 42 17.11 -17.45 3.43
C GLY A 42 16.73 -17.15 4.88
N LEU A 43 16.05 -16.03 5.13
CA LEU A 43 15.68 -15.60 6.48
C LEU A 43 14.29 -16.14 6.85
N PRO A 44 14.11 -16.73 8.05
CA PRO A 44 12.81 -17.14 8.51
C PRO A 44 11.98 -15.90 8.87
N CYS A 45 10.85 -15.72 8.19
CA CYS A 45 9.87 -14.66 8.50
C CYS A 45 8.45 -15.24 8.57
N GLY A 46 8.18 -16.28 7.75
CA GLY A 46 6.87 -16.89 7.57
C GLY A 46 5.92 -15.97 6.82
N GLU A 47 5.49 -14.89 7.46
CA GLU A 47 4.64 -13.85 6.89
C GLU A 47 4.98 -12.50 7.50
N VAL A 48 5.09 -11.48 6.65
CA VAL A 48 5.18 -10.09 7.10
C VAL A 48 3.83 -9.65 7.66
N VAL A 49 3.79 -9.24 8.92
CA VAL A 49 2.57 -8.75 9.60
C VAL A 49 2.47 -7.23 9.64
N SER A 50 3.60 -6.54 9.53
CA SER A 50 3.64 -5.07 9.49
C SER A 50 4.83 -4.59 8.66
N VAL A 51 4.61 -3.52 7.90
CA VAL A 51 5.62 -2.84 7.10
C VAL A 51 5.58 -1.37 7.49
N LYS A 52 6.75 -0.81 7.76
CA LYS A 52 6.95 0.61 7.96
C LYS A 52 7.93 1.11 6.90
N THR A 53 7.40 1.76 5.88
CA THR A 53 8.19 2.41 4.83
C THR A 53 8.87 3.64 5.41
N GLN A 54 10.20 3.70 5.32
CA GLN A 54 10.99 4.85 5.77
C GLN A 54 11.38 5.77 4.60
N GLY A 55 11.37 5.24 3.38
CA GLY A 55 11.63 5.97 2.14
C GLY A 55 11.43 5.06 0.94
N ASP A 56 11.79 5.55 -0.24
CA ASP A 56 11.68 4.76 -1.47
C ASP A 56 12.60 3.54 -1.42
N ASN A 57 12.01 2.35 -1.51
CA ASN A 57 12.70 1.07 -1.39
C ASN A 57 13.42 0.87 -0.04
N ASP A 58 13.02 1.56 1.03
CA ASP A 58 13.48 1.35 2.42
C ASP A 58 12.29 0.99 3.30
N HIS A 59 12.28 -0.25 3.79
CA HIS A 59 11.18 -0.80 4.57
C HIS A 59 11.69 -1.49 5.84
N MET A 60 11.12 -1.10 6.98
CA MET A 60 11.22 -1.82 8.24
C MET A 60 10.07 -2.80 8.34
N VAL A 61 10.39 -4.07 8.35
CA VAL A 61 9.46 -5.18 8.24
C VAL A 61 9.39 -5.91 9.57
N THR A 62 8.19 -6.19 10.06
CA THR A 62 7.97 -7.05 11.22
C THR A 62 7.27 -8.33 10.77
N CYS A 63 7.89 -9.46 11.11
CA CYS A 63 7.43 -10.79 10.76
C CYS A 63 6.61 -11.43 11.88
N LYS A 64 5.78 -12.40 11.52
CA LYS A 64 4.91 -13.14 12.45
C LYS A 64 5.70 -13.89 13.53
N ASP A 65 6.92 -14.29 13.22
CA ASP A 65 7.86 -14.92 14.14
C ASP A 65 8.54 -13.94 15.12
N LYS A 66 8.13 -12.67 15.11
CA LYS A 66 8.64 -11.55 15.91
C LYS A 66 10.03 -11.04 15.48
N ASN A 67 10.62 -11.57 14.42
CA ASN A 67 11.82 -11.00 13.85
C ASN A 67 11.50 -9.69 13.13
N ARG A 68 12.46 -8.77 13.14
CA ARG A 68 12.40 -7.52 12.39
C ARG A 68 13.53 -7.47 11.38
N TYR A 69 13.20 -7.01 10.18
CA TYR A 69 14.11 -6.92 9.06
C TYR A 69 14.08 -5.53 8.46
N HIS A 70 15.24 -5.00 8.12
CA HIS A 70 15.39 -3.79 7.33
C HIS A 70 15.70 -4.20 5.90
N VAL A 71 14.77 -3.91 5.00
CA VAL A 71 14.89 -4.20 3.57
C VAL A 71 15.17 -2.88 2.86
N PHE A 72 16.33 -2.76 2.23
CA PHE A 72 16.71 -1.53 1.53
C PHE A 72 17.53 -1.81 0.27
N ILE A 73 17.61 -0.83 -0.63
CA ILE A 73 18.54 -0.86 -1.77
C ILE A 73 19.85 -0.20 -1.35
N ASN A 74 20.96 -0.93 -1.48
CA ASN A 74 22.28 -0.40 -1.18
C ASN A 74 22.81 0.53 -2.30
N SER A 75 23.98 1.13 -2.08
CA SER A 75 24.63 2.03 -3.05
C SER A 75 24.97 1.38 -4.40
N THR A 76 24.99 0.05 -4.48
CA THR A 76 25.24 -0.70 -5.73
C THR A 76 23.95 -1.09 -6.46
N GLY A 77 22.79 -0.66 -5.98
CA GLY A 77 21.49 -0.97 -6.58
C GLY A 77 20.98 -2.37 -6.26
N ARG A 78 21.51 -3.03 -5.21
CA ARG A 78 21.07 -4.36 -4.79
C ARG A 78 20.15 -4.29 -3.58
N VAL A 79 19.14 -5.14 -3.58
CA VAL A 79 18.29 -5.35 -2.41
C VAL A 79 19.11 -6.07 -1.33
N VAL A 80 19.09 -5.51 -0.13
CA VAL A 80 19.74 -6.04 1.07
C VAL A 80 18.67 -6.21 2.14
N VAL A 81 18.77 -7.31 2.88
CA VAL A 81 17.90 -7.62 4.01
C VAL A 81 18.77 -7.81 5.24
N GLU A 82 18.65 -6.91 6.21
CA GLU A 82 19.39 -6.97 7.47
C GLU A 82 18.45 -7.28 8.63
N LYS A 83 18.87 -8.15 9.53
CA LYS A 83 18.12 -8.43 10.76
C LYS A 83 18.42 -7.33 11.79
N GLN A 84 17.37 -6.78 12.38
CA GLN A 84 17.43 -5.82 13.50
C GLN A 84 17.41 -6.55 14.85
#